data_AF-A0A5Q0LLD5-F1
#
_entry.id   AF-A0A5Q0LLD5-F1
#
_cell.length_a   1.000
_cell.length_b   1.000
_cell.length_c   1.000
_cell.angle_alpha   90.00
_cell.angle_beta   90.00
_cell.angle_gamma   90.00
#
_symmetry.space_group_name_H-M   'P 1'
#
loop_
_entity.id
_entity.type
_entity.pdbx_description
1 polymer ?
#
loop_
_entity_poly.entity_id
_entity_poly.type
_entity_poly.pdbx_seq_one_letter_code
_entity_poly.pdbx_strand_id
1 'polypeptide(L)'
;MSDTVLRGIAEADHPEEAPPPALRTASEMAQEVARRLGTVLGEPVGAHVWHLAVGYETPETWPGRDMVLLPVRGGCECRAQPVPQQEGGAVFGTPVRLRLRLGEALYLPAHFCYTLAEVHAPCIVIQLVFSGTVS
;
A
#
# COMPACT_ATOMS: atom_id res chain seq x y z
N MET A 1 -12.74 5.17 -13.06
CA MET A 1 -11.60 5.04 -12.12
C MET A 1 -11.22 3.58 -12.15
N SER A 2 -10.02 3.25 -12.61
CA SER A 2 -9.60 1.88 -12.86
C SER A 2 -9.31 1.12 -11.57
N ASP A 3 -9.85 -0.08 -11.44
CA ASP A 3 -9.41 -1.09 -10.49
C ASP A 3 -8.00 -1.54 -10.90
N THR A 4 -6.97 -1.06 -10.21
CA THR A 4 -5.62 -1.60 -10.40
C THR A 4 -5.29 -2.44 -9.18
N VAL A 5 -5.50 -3.76 -9.31
CA VAL A 5 -4.90 -4.75 -8.41
C VAL A 5 -3.40 -4.76 -8.71
N LEU A 6 -2.58 -4.31 -7.76
CA LEU A 6 -1.13 -4.40 -7.88
C LEU A 6 -0.71 -5.80 -7.47
N ARG A 7 -0.55 -6.66 -8.48
CA ARG A 7 -0.16 -8.06 -8.33
C ARG A 7 1.34 -8.15 -8.03
N GLY A 8 1.67 -8.42 -6.76
CA GLY A 8 2.98 -8.91 -6.36
C GLY A 8 3.00 -10.44 -6.35
N ILE A 9 2.84 -11.07 -7.52
CA ILE A 9 2.88 -12.53 -7.63
C ILE A 9 4.27 -12.90 -8.14
N ALA A 10 4.99 -13.72 -7.37
CA ALA A 10 5.94 -14.66 -7.97
C ALA A 10 5.10 -15.68 -8.76
N GLU A 11 4.60 -15.28 -9.93
CA GLU A 11 3.79 -16.11 -10.81
C GLU A 11 4.76 -16.98 -11.61
N ALA A 12 5.08 -18.16 -11.08
CA ALA A 12 5.50 -19.26 -11.92
C ALA A 12 4.32 -19.61 -12.84
N ASP A 13 4.32 -19.08 -14.05
CA ASP A 13 3.83 -19.68 -15.30
C ASP A 13 2.57 -20.58 -15.21
N HIS A 14 1.52 -20.11 -14.54
CA HIS A 14 0.23 -20.80 -14.47
C HIS A 14 -0.92 -19.94 -15.00
N PRO A 15 -1.84 -20.55 -15.77
CA PRO A 15 -2.87 -19.84 -16.53
C PRO A 15 -3.80 -19.06 -15.59
N GLU A 16 -4.24 -17.90 -16.08
CA GLU A 16 -5.17 -16.91 -15.49
C GLU A 16 -6.21 -17.50 -14.51
N GLU A 17 -5.78 -17.80 -13.29
CA GLU A 17 -6.64 -18.30 -12.23
C GLU A 17 -7.39 -17.10 -11.63
N ALA A 18 -8.72 -17.24 -11.52
CA ALA A 18 -9.55 -16.19 -10.94
C ALA A 18 -9.04 -15.82 -9.54
N PRO A 19 -8.99 -14.52 -9.20
CA PRO A 19 -8.42 -14.09 -7.93
C PRO A 19 -9.14 -14.77 -6.75
N PRO A 20 -8.39 -15.20 -5.71
CA PRO A 20 -8.96 -15.77 -4.51
C PRO A 20 -10.13 -14.92 -3.99
N PRO A 21 -11.22 -15.53 -3.48
CA PRO A 21 -12.39 -14.80 -2.99
C PRO A 21 -12.06 -13.69 -1.99
N ALA A 22 -11.02 -13.91 -1.16
CA ALA A 22 -10.53 -12.93 -0.21
C ALA A 22 -9.99 -11.64 -0.87
N LEU A 23 -9.35 -11.74 -2.04
CA LEU A 23 -8.85 -10.57 -2.77
C LEU A 23 -9.97 -9.76 -3.40
N ARG A 24 -10.99 -10.43 -3.95
CA ARG A 24 -12.18 -9.74 -4.48
C ARG A 24 -12.90 -8.95 -3.40
N THR A 25 -13.15 -9.61 -2.26
CA THR A 25 -13.75 -8.98 -1.08
C THR A 25 -12.91 -7.80 -0.59
N ALA A 26 -11.59 -7.95 -0.52
CA ALA A 26 -10.70 -6.87 -0.12
C ALA A 26 -10.72 -5.69 -1.11
N SER A 27 -10.81 -5.95 -2.41
CA SER A 27 -10.92 -4.92 -3.45
C SER A 27 -12.19 -4.11 -3.28
N GLU A 28 -13.33 -4.78 -3.13
CA GLU A 28 -14.64 -4.12 -2.91
C GLU A 28 -14.64 -3.29 -1.62
N MET A 29 -14.10 -3.84 -0.53
CA MET A 29 -13.93 -3.11 0.73
C MET A 29 -13.02 -1.89 0.58
N ALA A 30 -11.89 -2.02 -0.12
CA ALA A 30 -10.95 -0.93 -0.35
C ALA A 30 -11.62 0.22 -1.12
N GLN A 31 -12.39 -0.09 -2.16
CA GLN A 31 -13.13 0.92 -2.93
C GLN A 31 -14.19 1.61 -2.08
N GLU A 32 -14.94 0.87 -1.27
CA GLU A 32 -15.95 1.48 -0.39
C GLU A 32 -15.32 2.38 0.69
N VAL A 33 -14.19 1.94 1.28
CA VAL A 33 -13.44 2.76 2.25
C VAL A 33 -12.91 4.03 1.59
N ALA A 34 -12.27 3.93 0.43
CA ALA A 34 -11.76 5.08 -0.31
C ALA A 34 -12.87 6.06 -0.68
N ARG A 35 -14.03 5.57 -1.14
CA ARG A 35 -15.19 6.40 -1.47
C ARG A 35 -15.72 7.16 -0.25
N ARG A 36 -15.87 6.48 0.90
CA ARG A 36 -16.33 7.12 2.14
C ARG A 36 -15.32 8.13 2.67
N LEU A 37 -14.05 7.75 2.68
CA LEU A 37 -12.98 8.63 3.13
C LEU A 37 -12.88 9.88 2.25
N GLY A 38 -12.97 9.72 0.93
CA GLY A 38 -13.00 10.85 0.02
C GLY A 38 -14.21 11.76 0.20
N THR A 39 -15.37 11.20 0.58
CA THR A 39 -16.55 12.01 0.95
C THR A 39 -16.29 12.84 2.21
N VAL A 40 -15.62 12.28 3.21
CA VAL A 40 -15.27 12.96 4.46
C VAL A 40 -14.21 14.05 4.24
N LEU A 41 -13.21 13.76 3.41
CA LEU A 41 -12.10 14.67 3.13
C LEU A 41 -12.46 15.74 2.09
N GLY A 42 -13.52 15.55 1.31
CA GLY A 42 -13.90 16.44 0.22
C GLY A 42 -13.02 16.30 -1.03
N GLU A 43 -12.23 15.22 -1.14
CA GLU A 43 -11.32 14.95 -2.26
C GLU A 43 -11.30 13.46 -2.64
N PRO A 44 -10.97 13.10 -3.89
CA PRO A 44 -10.88 11.69 -4.28
C PRO A 44 -9.75 10.95 -3.55
N VAL A 45 -10.03 9.73 -3.10
CA VAL A 45 -9.03 8.80 -2.55
C VAL A 45 -8.92 7.60 -3.48
N GLY A 46 -7.70 7.25 -3.88
CA GLY A 46 -7.42 6.02 -4.63
C GLY A 46 -7.34 4.81 -3.71
N ALA A 47 -7.71 3.64 -4.22
CA ALA A 47 -7.59 2.37 -3.52
C ALA A 47 -6.81 1.36 -4.39
N HIS A 48 -5.86 0.68 -3.76
CA HIS A 48 -5.15 -0.46 -4.33
C HIS A 48 -5.10 -1.60 -3.30
N VAL A 49 -5.00 -2.83 -3.80
CA VAL A 49 -4.85 -4.01 -2.95
C VAL A 49 -3.58 -4.74 -3.36
N TRP A 50 -2.72 -4.97 -2.37
CA TRP A 50 -1.56 -5.83 -2.47
C TRP A 50 -1.93 -7.22 -1.95
N HIS A 51 -1.61 -8.25 -2.75
CA HIS A 51 -1.57 -9.63 -2.30
C HIS A 51 -0.11 -10.06 -2.25
N LEU A 52 0.40 -10.34 -1.05
CA LEU A 52 1.80 -10.69 -0.84
C LEU A 52 1.90 -12.16 -0.47
N ALA A 53 2.61 -12.92 -1.30
CA ALA A 53 2.93 -14.32 -1.01
C ALA A 53 3.98 -14.43 0.12
N VAL A 54 4.11 -15.62 0.69
CA VAL A 54 5.16 -15.90 1.69
C VAL A 54 6.53 -15.67 1.06
N GLY A 55 7.38 -14.91 1.75
CA GLY A 55 8.73 -14.57 1.29
C GLY A 55 8.78 -13.53 0.16
N TYR A 56 7.65 -13.01 -0.31
CA TYR A 56 7.62 -11.95 -1.31
C TYR A 56 8.03 -10.61 -0.71
N GLU A 57 8.75 -9.81 -1.51
CA GLU A 57 9.11 -8.43 -1.23
C GLU A 57 8.66 -7.56 -2.40
N THR A 58 7.98 -6.45 -2.11
CA THR A 58 7.57 -5.50 -3.16
C THR A 58 8.79 -4.73 -3.65
N PRO A 59 8.82 -4.30 -4.93
CA PRO A 59 9.78 -3.28 -5.34
C PRO A 59 9.61 -2.02 -4.48
N GLU A 60 10.69 -1.24 -4.39
CA GLU A 60 10.61 0.08 -3.77
C GLU A 60 9.56 0.92 -4.49
N THR A 61 8.59 1.40 -3.73
CA THR A 61 7.44 2.13 -4.25
C THR A 61 7.50 3.56 -3.74
N TRP A 62 7.50 4.52 -4.67
CA TRP A 62 7.33 5.93 -4.36
C TRP A 62 6.02 6.45 -4.96
N PRO A 63 4.99 6.70 -4.14
CA PRO A 63 3.69 7.17 -4.62
C PRO A 63 3.66 8.63 -5.05
N GLY A 64 4.60 9.45 -4.59
CA GLY A 64 4.53 10.92 -4.73
C GLY A 64 3.30 11.55 -4.07
N ARG A 65 2.58 10.82 -3.21
CA ARG A 65 1.33 11.24 -2.54
C ARG A 65 1.24 10.64 -1.15
N ASP A 66 0.55 11.33 -0.26
CA ASP A 66 0.24 10.80 1.07
C ASP A 66 -0.59 9.53 0.93
N MET A 67 -0.38 8.57 1.82
CA MET A 67 -1.11 7.32 1.79
C MET A 67 -1.28 6.68 3.16
N VAL A 68 -2.15 5.68 3.20
CA VAL A 68 -2.32 4.77 4.33
C VAL A 68 -2.21 3.32 3.86
N LEU A 69 -1.43 2.52 4.59
CA LEU A 69 -1.33 1.07 4.44
C LEU A 69 -2.09 0.37 5.57
N LEU A 70 -2.96 -0.57 5.21
CA LEU A 70 -3.87 -1.28 6.11
C LEU A 70 -3.83 -2.78 5.83
N PRO A 71 -3.12 -3.60 6.62
CA PRO A 71 -3.23 -5.04 6.53
C PRO A 71 -4.63 -5.48 6.95
N VAL A 72 -5.33 -6.17 6.04
CA VAL A 72 -6.67 -6.76 6.30
C VAL A 72 -6.61 -8.27 6.42
N ARG A 73 -5.44 -8.87 6.16
CA ARG A 73 -5.14 -10.28 6.44
C ARG A 73 -3.64 -10.46 6.58
N GLY A 74 -3.20 -11.26 7.56
CA GLY A 74 -1.78 -11.58 7.76
C GLY A 74 -0.99 -10.40 8.33
N GLY A 75 0.28 -10.31 7.95
CA GLY A 75 1.17 -9.21 8.34
C GLY A 75 2.48 -9.24 7.58
N CYS A 76 3.10 -8.08 7.44
CA CYS A 76 4.35 -7.86 6.70
C CYS A 76 5.20 -6.81 7.42
N GLU A 77 6.49 -6.79 7.15
CA GLU A 77 7.33 -5.65 7.51
C GLU A 77 7.13 -4.54 6.48
N CYS A 78 7.02 -3.29 6.95
CA CYS A 78 7.13 -2.11 6.12
C CYS A 78 8.43 -1.39 6.46
N ARG A 79 9.24 -1.13 5.43
CA ARG A 79 10.41 -0.25 5.51
C ARG A 79 10.05 1.00 4.74
N ALA A 80 10.10 2.15 5.39
CA ALA A 80 9.81 3.44 4.79
C ALA A 80 11.01 4.36 5.01
N GLN A 81 11.46 5.03 3.95
CA GLN A 81 12.57 5.95 4.01
C GLN A 81 12.24 7.27 3.30
N PRO A 82 12.71 8.41 3.81
CA PRO A 82 12.56 9.67 3.11
C PRO A 82 13.25 9.63 1.75
N VAL A 83 12.58 10.14 0.71
CA VAL A 83 13.16 10.34 -0.61
C VAL A 83 14.03 11.59 -0.57
N PRO A 84 15.29 11.56 -1.05
CA PRO A 84 16.13 12.74 -1.12
C PRO A 84 15.50 13.80 -2.03
N GLN A 85 15.30 15.02 -1.51
CA GLN A 85 14.95 16.15 -2.38
C GLN A 85 16.19 16.55 -3.19
N GLN A 86 16.04 16.68 -4.51
CA GLN A 86 17.15 17.16 -5.35
C GLN A 86 17.48 18.61 -5.01
N GLU A 87 18.78 18.89 -4.88
CA GLU A 87 19.43 20.18 -4.61
C GLU A 87 19.07 20.87 -3.29
N GLY A 88 19.89 20.62 -2.26
CA GLY A 88 20.03 21.51 -1.08
C GLY A 88 18.90 21.48 -0.05
N GLY A 89 17.82 20.74 -0.29
CA GLY A 89 16.75 20.53 0.68
C GLY A 89 17.18 19.61 1.83
N ALA A 90 16.81 19.96 3.06
CA ALA A 90 17.00 19.07 4.20
C ALA A 90 16.14 17.81 4.03
N VAL A 91 16.72 16.63 4.27
CA VAL A 91 15.94 15.39 4.34
C VAL A 91 15.13 15.44 5.64
N PHE A 92 13.82 15.65 5.52
CA PHE A 92 12.91 15.62 6.65
C PHE A 92 12.38 14.19 6.84
N GLY A 93 12.50 13.69 8.08
CA GLY A 93 11.96 12.39 8.48
C GLY A 93 13.05 11.38 8.88
N THR A 94 12.69 10.46 9.77
CA THR A 94 13.54 9.33 10.17
C THR A 94 13.04 8.08 9.43
N PRO A 95 13.94 7.25 8.87
CA PRO A 95 13.53 5.96 8.33
C PRO A 95 12.78 5.14 9.38
N VAL A 96 11.71 4.50 8.95
CA VAL A 96 10.86 3.68 9.80
C VAL A 96 10.92 2.25 9.31
N ARG A 97 11.12 1.32 10.26
CA ARG A 97 11.03 -0.12 10.01
C ARG A 97 10.11 -0.70 11.08
N LEU A 98 8.96 -1.20 10.67
CA LEU A 98 7.96 -1.75 11.58
C LEU A 98 7.23 -2.92 10.96
N ARG A 99 6.71 -3.81 11.82
CA ARG A 99 5.89 -4.94 11.40
C ARG A 99 4.42 -4.57 11.48
N LEU A 100 3.76 -4.52 10.34
CA LEU A 100 2.33 -4.29 10.17
C LEU A 100 1.54 -5.59 10.35
N ARG A 101 0.45 -5.50 11.10
CA ARG A 101 -0.49 -6.60 11.41
C ARG A 101 -1.94 -6.17 11.19
N LEU A 102 -2.84 -7.16 11.18
CA LEU A 102 -4.27 -6.93 11.08
C LEU A 102 -4.76 -5.87 12.10
N GLY A 103 -5.47 -4.86 11.61
CA GLY A 103 -6.04 -3.79 12.43
C GLY A 103 -5.10 -2.62 12.71
N GLU A 104 -3.83 -2.71 12.29
CA GLU A 104 -2.91 -1.59 12.32
C GLU A 104 -3.03 -0.74 11.05
N ALA A 105 -2.64 0.52 11.14
CA ALA A 105 -2.60 1.45 10.02
C ALA A 105 -1.28 2.20 10.04
N LEU A 106 -0.64 2.33 8.88
CA LEU A 106 0.54 3.17 8.71
C LEU A 106 0.25 4.27 7.73
N TYR A 107 0.33 5.50 8.20
CA TYR A 107 0.36 6.69 7.36
C TYR A 107 1.76 6.92 6.83
N LEU A 108 1.90 7.10 5.52
CA LEU A 108 3.15 7.45 4.85
C LEU A 108 2.98 8.78 4.11
N PRO A 109 3.81 9.80 4.44
CA PRO A 109 3.84 11.04 3.69
C PRO A 109 4.35 10.86 2.25
N ALA A 110 3.99 11.77 1.35
CA ALA A 110 4.32 11.78 -0.07
C ALA A 110 5.83 11.73 -0.39
N HIS A 111 6.67 12.17 0.55
CA HIS A 111 8.12 12.21 0.44
C HIS A 111 8.80 10.96 1.02
N PHE A 112 8.06 9.89 1.26
CA PHE A 112 8.62 8.58 1.60
C PHE A 112 8.48 7.60 0.43
N CYS A 113 9.52 6.80 0.21
CA CYS A 113 9.38 5.54 -0.51
C CYS A 113 9.31 4.39 0.51
N TYR A 114 8.75 3.26 0.10
CA TYR A 114 8.60 2.10 0.98
C TYR A 114 8.75 0.77 0.26
N THR A 115 9.08 -0.26 1.03
CA THR A 115 8.96 -1.67 0.64
C THR A 115 8.13 -2.45 1.66
N LEU A 116 7.41 -3.47 1.19
CA LEU A 116 6.73 -4.46 2.02
C LEU A 116 7.46 -5.79 1.88
N ALA A 117 7.91 -6.36 3.00
CA ALA A 117 8.74 -7.55 3.03
C ALA A 117 8.42 -8.46 4.22
N GLU A 118 9.24 -9.50 4.44
CA GLU A 118 9.18 -10.40 5.61
C GLU A 118 7.78 -10.98 5.90
N VAL A 119 7.12 -11.41 4.82
CA VAL A 119 5.79 -12.02 4.84
C VAL A 119 5.92 -13.50 5.22
N HIS A 120 5.48 -13.84 6.44
CA HIS A 120 5.54 -15.22 6.96
C HIS A 120 4.26 -16.04 6.68
N ALA A 121 3.18 -15.39 6.25
CA ALA A 121 1.92 -16.01 5.83
C ALA A 121 1.26 -15.09 4.78
N PRO A 122 0.46 -15.61 3.83
CA PRO A 122 -0.17 -14.79 2.80
C PRO A 122 -0.86 -13.54 3.40
N CYS A 123 -0.46 -12.38 2.88
CA CYS A 123 -0.84 -11.09 3.42
C CYS A 123 -1.65 -10.31 2.39
N ILE A 124 -2.72 -9.63 2.84
CA ILE A 124 -3.48 -8.70 2.02
C ILE A 124 -3.39 -7.32 2.67
N VAL A 125 -2.89 -6.35 1.92
CA VAL A 125 -2.73 -4.96 2.37
C VAL A 125 -3.53 -4.05 1.46
N ILE A 126 -4.43 -3.27 2.04
CA ILE A 126 -5.11 -2.17 1.36
C ILE A 126 -4.20 -0.96 1.41
N GLN A 127 -4.04 -0.31 0.27
CA GLN A 127 -3.34 0.96 0.11
C GLN A 127 -4.35 2.02 -0.29
N LEU A 128 -4.48 3.06 0.53
CA LEU A 128 -5.31 4.23 0.26
C LEU A 128 -4.40 5.40 -0.11
N VAL A 129 -4.60 6.03 -1.26
CA VAL A 129 -3.75 7.12 -1.76
C VAL A 129 -4.56 8.41 -1.81
N PHE A 130 -4.13 9.44 -1.09
CA PHE A 130 -4.82 10.72 -1.06
C PHE A 130 -4.47 11.54 -2.31
N SER A 131 -5.45 12.27 -2.85
CA SER A 131 -5.21 13.12 -4.03
C SER A 131 -4.70 14.51 -3.68
N GLY A 132 -4.57 14.82 -2.38
CA GLY A 132 -4.09 16.09 -1.87
C GLY A 132 -2.90 16.64 -2.65
N THR A 133 -3.05 17.87 -3.13
CA THR A 133 -1.92 18.66 -3.61
C THR A 133 -1.04 18.98 -2.41
N VAL A 134 0.26 18.69 -2.50
CA VAL A 134 1.26 19.20 -1.57
C VAL A 134 1.22 20.74 -1.70
N SER A 135 0.49 21.38 -0.80
CA SER A 135 0.36 22.84 -0.72
C SER A 135 1.54 23.47 -0.01
#